data_AF-A0A059E6H6-F1
#
_entry.id   AF-A0A059E6H6-F1
#
_cell.length_a   1.000
_cell.length_b   1.000
_cell.length_c   1.000
_cell.angle_alpha   90.00
_cell.angle_beta   90.00
_cell.angle_gamma   90.00
#
_symmetry.space_group_name_H-M   'P 1'
#
loop_
_entity.id
_entity.type
_entity.pdbx_description
1 polymer ?
#
loop_
_entity_poly.entity_id
_entity_poly.type
_entity_poly.pdbx_seq_one_letter_code
_entity_poly.pdbx_strand_id
1 'polypeptide(L)' 'MTTELKTNPFENDAFVYIRHLDAGELSGILPANAIDQIDEPEDLFVVASADGVRLAVVQGREAAFAAARSHDLKPLSVH' A
#
# COMPACT_ATOMS: atom_id res chain seq x y z
N MET A 1 0.83 3.10 28.81
CA MET A 1 -0.17 3.80 27.98
C MET A 1 -0.04 3.24 26.57
N THR A 2 -0.89 2.29 26.20
CA THR A 2 -0.96 1.82 24.81
C THR A 2 -2.02 2.69 24.15
N THR A 3 -1.59 3.68 23.38
CA THR A 3 -2.51 4.54 22.64
C THR A 3 -3.07 3.72 21.48
N GLU A 4 -4.30 3.23 21.61
CA GLU A 4 -5.05 2.65 20.50
C GLU A 4 -5.42 3.78 19.53
N LEU A 5 -4.56 4.02 18.55
CA LEU A 5 -4.88 4.88 17.41
C LEU A 5 -5.89 4.13 16.54
N LYS A 6 -7.18 4.36 16.77
CA LYS A 6 -8.21 4.03 15.78
C LYS A 6 -8.13 5.08 14.69
N THR A 7 -7.26 4.85 13.72
CA THR A 7 -7.00 5.81 12.64
C THR A 7 -8.01 5.54 11.55
N ASN A 8 -8.96 6.45 11.31
CA ASN A 8 -9.83 6.30 10.15
C ASN A 8 -8.95 6.26 8.89
N PRO A 9 -8.95 5.17 8.10
CA PRO A 9 -7.97 4.97 7.02
C PRO A 9 -8.08 6.00 5.88
N PHE A 10 -9.13 6.82 5.88
CA PHE A 10 -9.40 7.85 4.86
C PHE A 10 -9.40 9.27 5.41
N GLU A 11 -8.87 9.49 6.62
CA GLU A 11 -8.69 10.86 7.12
C GLU A 11 -7.57 11.55 6.32
N ASN A 12 -7.76 12.81 5.91
CA ASN A 12 -6.86 13.63 5.08
C ASN A 12 -5.46 13.89 5.70
N ASP A 13 -5.10 13.21 6.78
CA ASP A 13 -3.79 13.28 7.44
C ASP A 13 -3.33 11.90 7.93
N ALA A 14 -4.01 10.82 7.51
CA ALA A 14 -3.72 9.47 7.95
C ALA A 14 -2.36 9.00 7.42
N PHE A 15 -1.55 8.44 8.33
CA PHE A 15 -0.31 7.78 7.96
C PHE A 15 -0.62 6.48 7.23
N VAL A 16 0.10 6.27 6.12
CA VAL A 16 0.05 5.02 5.36
C VAL A 16 1.45 4.44 5.24
N TYR A 17 1.53 3.12 5.37
CA TYR A 17 2.74 2.36 5.18
C TYR A 17 2.82 1.91 3.72
N ILE A 18 3.98 2.15 3.12
CA ILE A 18 4.33 1.67 1.79
C ILE A 18 5.40 0.60 1.96
N ARG A 19 5.08 -0.61 1.53
CA ARG A 19 6.02 -1.75 1.55
C ARG A 19 6.09 -2.41 0.19
N HIS A 20 7.25 -3.00 -0.11
CA HIS A 20 7.43 -3.83 -1.28
C HIS A 20 6.62 -5.13 -1.14
N LEU A 21 6.14 -5.65 -2.26
CA LEU A 21 5.34 -6.86 -2.31
C LEU A 21 6.12 -7.98 -2.98
N ASP A 22 6.30 -9.07 -2.24
CA ASP A 22 7.01 -10.25 -2.73
C ASP A 22 6.15 -11.05 -3.70
N ALA A 23 6.79 -11.67 -4.70
CA ALA A 23 6.11 -12.50 -5.70
C ALA A 23 5.27 -13.64 -5.08
N GLY A 24 5.71 -14.18 -3.94
CA GLY A 24 4.98 -15.22 -3.20
C GLY A 24 3.66 -14.72 -2.61
N GLU A 25 3.55 -13.43 -2.31
CA GLU A 25 2.34 -12.83 -1.72
C GLU A 25 1.30 -12.43 -2.78
N LEU A 26 1.72 -12.23 -4.05
CA LEU A 26 0.84 -11.75 -5.12
C LEU A 26 -0.41 -12.62 -5.31
N SER A 27 -0.23 -13.95 -5.29
CA SER A 27 -1.34 -14.90 -5.46
C SER A 27 -2.39 -14.85 -4.35
N GLY A 28 -2.04 -14.36 -3.15
CA GLY A 28 -2.96 -14.19 -2.03
C GLY A 28 -3.65 -12.82 -2.01
N ILE A 29 -3.21 -11.88 -2.84
CA ILE A 29 -3.63 -10.48 -2.80
C ILE A 29 -4.37 -10.09 -4.07
N LEU A 30 -3.85 -10.53 -5.21
CA LEU A 30 -4.38 -10.23 -6.53
C LEU A 30 -5.04 -11.48 -7.09
N PRO A 31 -6.17 -11.32 -7.80
CA PRO A 31 -6.76 -12.42 -8.54
C PRO A 31 -5.83 -12.82 -9.70
N ALA A 32 -5.81 -14.10 -10.05
CA ALA A 32 -4.86 -14.64 -11.03
C ALA A 32 -4.87 -13.90 -12.38
N ASN A 33 -6.06 -13.52 -12.86
CA ASN A 33 -6.22 -12.76 -14.10
C ASN A 33 -5.68 -11.32 -14.04
N ALA A 34 -5.47 -10.76 -12.85
CA ALA A 34 -4.84 -9.45 -12.70
C ALA A 34 -3.31 -9.57 -12.71
N ILE A 35 -2.75 -10.67 -12.21
CA ILE A 35 -1.30 -10.91 -12.20
C ILE A 35 -0.76 -10.96 -13.63
N ASP A 36 -1.46 -11.64 -14.53
CA ASP A 36 -1.08 -11.78 -15.95
C ASP A 36 -1.06 -10.45 -16.72
N GLN A 37 -1.67 -9.39 -16.17
CA GLN A 37 -1.75 -8.05 -16.78
C GLN A 37 -0.70 -7.08 -16.23
N ILE A 38 0.14 -7.52 -15.30
CA ILE A 38 1.17 -6.67 -14.69
C ILE A 38 2.48 -6.92 -15.42
N ASP A 39 3.05 -5.86 -15.96
CA ASP A 39 4.30 -5.93 -16.73
C ASP A 39 5.50 -6.28 -15.84
N GLU A 40 5.58 -5.70 -14.62
CA GLU A 40 6.68 -5.92 -13.67
C GLU A 40 6.11 -6.30 -12.29
N PRO A 41 5.74 -7.57 -12.07
CA PRO A 41 5.16 -8.04 -10.81
C PRO A 41 6.14 -7.94 -9.63
N GLU A 42 7.44 -7.88 -9.89
CA GLU A 42 8.49 -7.67 -8.89
C GLU A 42 8.63 -6.23 -8.40
N ASP A 43 7.98 -5.24 -9.04
CA ASP A 43 8.05 -3.82 -8.61
C ASP A 43 6.72 -3.33 -8.05
N LEU A 44 5.99 -4.20 -7.37
CA LEU A 44 4.71 -3.88 -6.74
C LEU A 44 4.88 -3.42 -5.30
N PHE A 45 4.12 -2.39 -4.94
CA PHE A 45 4.09 -1.83 -3.60
C PHE A 45 2.67 -1.82 -3.07
N VAL A 46 2.54 -2.16 -1.79
CA VAL A 46 1.27 -2.08 -1.06
C VAL A 46 1.23 -0.77 -0.30
N VAL A 47 0.12 -0.04 -0.44
CA VAL A 47 -0.25 1.07 0.43
C VAL A 47 -1.24 0.55 1.46
N ALA A 48 -0.85 0.55 2.73
CA ALA A 48 -1.67 0.11 3.84
C ALA A 48 -1.87 1.26 4.85
N SER A 49 -3.06 1.33 5.45
CA SER A 49 -3.33 2.25 6.57
C SER A 49 -2.55 1.85 7.83
N ALA A 50 -2.53 2.76 8.81
CA ALA A 50 -1.94 2.53 10.13
C ALA A 50 -2.50 1.27 10.83
N ASP A 51 -3.75 0.92 10.55
CA ASP A 51 -4.44 -0.23 11.15
C ASP A 51 -4.14 -1.55 10.40
N GLY A 52 -3.25 -1.54 9.41
CA GLY A 52 -2.89 -2.70 8.59
C GLY A 52 -3.89 -3.02 7.48
N VAL A 53 -4.93 -2.18 7.30
CA VAL A 53 -5.89 -2.35 6.20
C VAL A 53 -5.23 -1.92 4.89
N ARG A 54 -5.25 -2.81 3.90
CA ARG A 54 -4.73 -2.57 2.56
C ARG A 54 -5.65 -1.61 1.80
N LEU A 55 -5.08 -0.52 1.31
CA LEU A 55 -5.81 0.52 0.56
C LEU A 55 -5.61 0.36 -0.95
N ALA A 56 -4.37 0.10 -1.38
CA ALA A 56 -4.04 -0.04 -2.78
C ALA A 56 -2.81 -0.93 -3.01
N VAL A 57 -2.67 -1.43 -4.24
CA VAL A 57 -1.45 -2.01 -4.79
C VAL A 57 -1.05 -1.18 -6.01
N VAL A 58 0.19 -0.71 -6.04
CA VAL A 58 0.69 0.23 -7.06
C VAL A 58 2.04 -0.28 -7.57
N GLN A 59 2.25 -0.20 -8.88
CA GLN A 59 3.53 -0.52 -9.51
C GLN A 59 4.47 0.68 -9.39
N GLY A 60 5.66 0.47 -8.85
CA GLY A 60 6.66 1.49 -8.62
C GLY A 60 6.53 2.20 -7.27
N ARG A 61 7.67 2.31 -6.58
CA ARG A 61 7.77 3.00 -5.28
C ARG A 61 7.31 4.46 -5.37
N GLU A 62 7.87 5.21 -6.32
CA GLU A 62 7.56 6.64 -6.47
C GLU A 62 6.09 6.86 -6.83
N ALA A 63 5.50 5.97 -7.65
CA ALA A 63 4.08 6.01 -7.97
C ALA A 63 3.21 5.76 -6.74
N ALA A 64 3.57 4.80 -5.87
CA ALA A 64 2.86 4.56 -4.62
C ALA A 64 2.89 5.79 -3.69
N PHE A 65 4.05 6.46 -3.59
CA PHE A 65 4.19 7.70 -2.83
C PHE A 65 3.38 8.85 -3.42
N ALA A 66 3.39 9.00 -4.75
CA ALA A 66 2.60 10.00 -5.45
C ALA A 66 1.10 9.77 -5.29
N ALA A 67 0.65 8.51 -5.39
CA ALA A 67 -0.74 8.12 -5.18
C ALA A 67 -1.21 8.47 -3.76
N ALA A 68 -0.41 8.14 -2.73
CA ALA A 68 -0.73 8.51 -1.36
C ALA A 68 -0.89 10.03 -1.19
N ARG A 69 0.07 10.82 -1.70
CA ARG A 69 0.01 12.29 -1.60
C ARG A 69 -1.16 12.89 -2.39
N SER A 70 -1.57 12.27 -3.49
CA SER A 70 -2.71 12.73 -4.31
C SER A 70 -4.06 12.56 -3.58
N HIS A 71 -4.08 11.72 -2.54
CA HIS A 71 -5.24 11.49 -1.67
C HIS A 71 -5.05 12.11 -0.27
N ASP A 72 -4.17 13.11 -0.14
CA ASP A 72 -3.85 13.77 1.13
C ASP A 72 -3.35 12.80 2.25
N LEU A 73 -2.77 11.65 1.88
CA LEU A 73 -2.22 10.68 2.83
C LEU A 73 -0.73 10.94 3.10
N LYS A 74 -0.25 10.53 4.28
CA LYS A 74 1.17 10.68 4.68
C LYS A 74 1.93 9.35 4.54
N PRO A 75 2.67 9.14 3.44
CA PRO A 75 3.37 7.89 3.22
C PRO A 75 4.63 7.74 4.08
N LEU A 76 4.79 6.56 4.66
CA LEU A 76 5.97 6.09 5.37
C LEU A 76 6.50 4.85 4.67
N SER A 77 7.76 4.86 4.23
CA SER A 77 8.38 3.63 3.73
C SER A 77 8.72 2.73 4.90
N VAL A 78 8.27 1.48 4.82
CA VAL A 78 8.81 0.38 5.63
C VAL A 78 9.69 -0.49 4.74
N HIS A 79 10.76 -1.04 5.31
CA HIS A 79 11.64 -2.01 4.65
C HIS A 79 11.28 -3.40 5.13
#